data_AF-A0A8S7FBS7-F1
#
_entry.id   AF-A0A8S7FBS7-F1
#
_cell.length_a   1.000
_cell.length_b   1.000
_cell.length_c   1.000
_cell.angle_alpha   90.00
_cell.angle_beta   90.00
_cell.angle_gamma   90.00
#
_symmetry.space_group_name_H-M   'P 1'
#
loop_
_entity.id
_entity.type
_entity.pdbx_description
1 polymer ?
#
loop_
_entity_poly.entity_id
_entity_poly.type
_entity_poly.pdbx_seq_one_letter_code
_entity_poly.pdbx_strand_id
1 'polypeptide(L)'
;MEPFKYICHYWGKSSKSLTKGNDIHLLIYHCLDVAAVADCWWDQSVVLQNTFCRNEMLSKQRVKAWLLFFIALHDIGKFDIRFQYKSAESWLKLNPATPSLNGPSTQMCRKFNHGAAGLYWFNQDSLSEQSLGDFFSFFDAAPHPYESWFPWVEAVTGHHGFILHSQDQDKSRWEMPASLASYAAQDKQAREEWISVLEALFLTPAGLSINDIPPDCSSLLAGFCSLADWLGSWTTTNTFLFNEDAPSDINALRTYFQDRQQDASRVLELSGLVSNKRCYEGVHALLDNGYQPRQLQVLV
;
A
#
# COMPACT_ATOMS: atom_id res chain seq x y z
N MET A 1 18.48 20.02 7.54
CA MET A 1 17.13 19.67 8.02
C MET A 1 16.88 18.29 7.45
N GLU A 2 16.61 17.29 8.28
CA GLU A 2 16.34 15.94 7.78
C GLU A 2 15.10 16.00 6.87
N PRO A 3 15.17 15.48 5.63
CA PRO A 3 14.13 15.62 4.61
C PRO A 3 12.80 14.94 4.99
N PHE A 4 12.89 13.93 5.85
CA PHE A 4 11.79 13.09 6.31
C PHE A 4 11.98 12.83 7.79
N LYS A 5 11.14 13.44 8.63
CA LYS A 5 11.35 13.48 10.07
C LYS A 5 10.83 12.22 10.77
N TYR A 6 9.82 11.56 10.20
CA TYR A 6 9.07 10.51 10.89
C TYR A 6 9.09 9.17 10.15
N ILE A 7 8.91 9.15 8.83
CA ILE A 7 8.68 7.91 8.07
C ILE A 7 9.90 6.97 7.97
N CYS A 8 11.12 7.47 8.19
CA CYS A 8 12.36 6.69 8.10
C CYS A 8 12.62 5.78 9.32
N HIS A 9 11.77 5.87 10.35
CA HIS A 9 11.94 5.15 11.62
C HIS A 9 11.13 3.85 11.71
N TYR A 10 10.47 3.45 10.62
CA TYR A 10 9.53 2.33 10.58
C TYR A 10 10.02 1.26 9.59
N TRP A 11 10.07 0.01 10.03
CA TRP A 11 10.37 -1.12 9.16
C TRP A 11 9.09 -1.70 8.55
N GLY A 12 9.17 -2.11 7.29
CA GLY A 12 8.11 -2.84 6.58
C GLY A 12 8.35 -4.34 6.54
N LYS A 13 9.62 -4.73 6.40
CA LYS A 13 10.11 -6.11 6.55
C LYS A 13 11.37 -6.13 7.43
N SER A 14 11.51 -7.21 8.19
CA SER A 14 12.70 -7.48 9.00
C SER A 14 13.02 -8.96 8.94
N SER A 15 14.30 -9.32 8.86
CA SER A 15 14.74 -10.69 8.99
C SER A 15 14.53 -11.19 10.43
N LYS A 16 14.44 -12.52 10.61
CA LYS A 16 14.21 -13.15 11.93
C LYS A 16 15.42 -13.09 12.86
N SER A 17 16.58 -12.68 12.37
CA SER A 17 17.86 -12.69 13.08
C SER A 17 18.72 -11.60 12.46
N LEU A 18 18.96 -10.50 13.20
CA LEU A 18 19.76 -9.37 12.72
C LEU A 18 21.27 -9.69 12.72
N THR A 19 21.68 -10.76 12.03
CA THR A 19 23.06 -11.26 12.04
C THR A 19 23.88 -10.79 10.85
N LYS A 20 23.30 -10.06 9.89
CA LYS A 20 23.97 -9.58 8.66
C LYS A 20 23.63 -8.11 8.36
N GLY A 21 24.39 -7.48 7.47
CA GLY A 21 23.95 -6.24 6.82
C GLY A 21 22.73 -6.52 5.94
N ASN A 22 21.80 -5.56 5.83
CA ASN A 22 20.53 -5.63 5.07
C ASN A 22 19.44 -6.51 5.70
N ASP A 23 19.30 -6.50 7.03
CA ASP A 23 18.24 -7.25 7.72
C ASP A 23 16.94 -6.46 7.92
N ILE A 24 16.94 -5.15 7.66
CA ILE A 24 15.77 -4.28 7.75
C ILE A 24 15.49 -3.67 6.39
N HIS A 25 14.21 -3.61 6.05
CA HIS A 25 13.72 -2.86 4.92
C HIS A 25 12.68 -1.85 5.38
N LEU A 26 12.95 -0.57 5.14
CA LEU A 26 12.07 0.51 5.59
C LEU A 26 10.67 0.33 5.00
N LEU A 27 9.66 0.72 5.78
CA LEU A 27 8.26 0.61 5.41
C LEU A 27 7.96 1.36 4.11
N ILE A 28 8.51 2.57 3.98
CA ILE A 28 8.34 3.39 2.78
C ILE A 28 8.84 2.70 1.52
N TYR A 29 9.98 1.99 1.60
CA TYR A 29 10.53 1.28 0.46
C TYR A 29 9.68 0.07 0.10
N HIS A 30 9.18 -0.67 1.10
CA HIS A 30 8.27 -1.77 0.82
C HIS A 30 6.99 -1.30 0.12
N CYS A 31 6.40 -0.21 0.59
CA CYS A 31 5.23 0.37 -0.06
C CYS A 31 5.51 0.78 -1.51
N LEU A 32 6.71 1.31 -1.79
CA LEU A 32 7.13 1.66 -3.16
C LEU A 32 7.43 0.43 -4.02
N ASP A 33 7.96 -0.66 -3.46
CA ASP A 33 8.17 -1.93 -4.16
C ASP A 33 6.83 -2.50 -4.64
N VAL A 34 5.83 -2.50 -3.76
CA VAL A 34 4.47 -2.94 -4.08
C VAL A 34 3.82 -2.04 -5.14
N ALA A 35 4.00 -0.71 -5.02
CA ALA A 35 3.55 0.22 -6.04
C ALA A 35 4.27 -0.01 -7.38
N ALA A 36 5.56 -0.34 -7.39
CA ALA A 36 6.32 -0.59 -8.62
C ALA A 36 5.82 -1.86 -9.33
N VAL A 37 5.46 -2.91 -8.59
CA VAL A 37 4.78 -4.08 -9.15
C VAL A 37 3.45 -3.69 -9.79
N ALA A 38 2.62 -2.92 -9.09
CA ALA A 38 1.34 -2.47 -9.61
C ALA A 38 1.50 -1.61 -10.88
N ASP A 39 2.49 -0.73 -10.89
CA ASP A 39 2.86 0.15 -12.01
C ASP A 39 3.23 -0.65 -13.27
N CYS A 40 4.20 -1.57 -13.12
CA CYS A 40 4.63 -2.46 -14.19
C CYS A 40 3.49 -3.35 -14.70
N TRP A 41 2.64 -3.87 -13.80
CA TRP A 41 1.54 -4.76 -14.19
C TRP A 41 0.43 -4.00 -14.93
N TRP A 42 0.13 -2.77 -14.49
CA TRP A 42 -0.79 -1.88 -15.18
C TRP A 42 -0.38 -1.61 -16.63
N ASP A 43 0.90 -1.27 -16.87
CA ASP A 43 1.39 -0.94 -18.20
C ASP A 43 1.35 -2.14 -19.15
N GLN A 44 1.53 -3.35 -18.63
CA GLN A 44 1.54 -4.58 -19.42
C GLN A 44 0.14 -5.18 -19.65
N SER A 45 -0.91 -4.70 -18.96
CA SER A 45 -2.24 -5.29 -19.03
C SER A 45 -3.33 -4.31 -19.45
N VAL A 46 -3.67 -4.34 -20.75
CA VAL A 46 -4.83 -3.60 -21.30
C VAL A 46 -6.14 -3.97 -20.59
N VAL A 47 -6.28 -5.21 -20.11
CA VAL A 47 -7.46 -5.66 -19.37
C VAL A 47 -7.56 -4.95 -18.03
N LEU A 48 -6.45 -4.84 -17.29
CA LEU A 48 -6.42 -4.08 -16.03
C LEU A 48 -6.74 -2.61 -16.29
N GLN A 49 -6.07 -1.99 -17.27
CA GLN A 49 -6.32 -0.59 -17.64
C GLN A 49 -7.80 -0.34 -17.94
N ASN A 50 -8.42 -1.17 -18.78
CA ASN A 50 -9.83 -1.02 -19.14
C ASN A 50 -10.77 -1.28 -17.96
N THR A 51 -10.39 -2.17 -17.04
CA THR A 51 -11.23 -2.51 -15.88
C THR A 51 -11.27 -1.40 -14.86
N PHE A 52 -10.12 -0.82 -14.52
CA PHE A 52 -10.06 0.32 -13.61
C PHE A 52 -10.62 1.59 -14.25
N CYS A 53 -10.43 1.81 -15.56
CA CYS A 53 -10.97 3.01 -16.23
C CYS A 53 -12.46 2.91 -16.62
N ARG A 54 -13.18 1.83 -16.27
CA ARG A 54 -14.41 1.42 -16.97
C ARG A 54 -15.59 2.40 -16.86
N ASN A 55 -15.57 3.36 -15.94
CA ASN A 55 -16.66 4.32 -15.72
C ASN A 55 -16.15 5.74 -15.43
N GLU A 56 -14.94 6.08 -15.86
CA GLU A 56 -14.29 7.31 -15.38
C GLU A 56 -14.23 8.41 -16.43
N MET A 57 -14.46 9.64 -15.99
CA MET A 57 -14.19 10.85 -16.78
C MET A 57 -12.68 11.21 -16.78
N LEU A 58 -11.85 10.46 -16.05
CA LEU A 58 -10.42 10.70 -15.90
C LEU A 58 -9.60 10.04 -17.01
N SER A 59 -8.45 10.63 -17.33
CA SER A 59 -7.48 10.01 -18.23
C SER A 59 -6.81 8.82 -17.56
N LYS A 60 -6.37 7.82 -18.35
CA LYS A 60 -5.63 6.64 -17.83
C LYS A 60 -4.48 7.00 -16.88
N GLN A 61 -3.79 8.10 -17.16
CA GLN A 61 -2.70 8.61 -16.32
C GLN A 61 -3.19 9.02 -14.92
N ARG A 62 -4.34 9.70 -14.84
CA ARG A 62 -4.94 10.13 -13.56
C ARG A 62 -5.50 8.95 -12.78
N VAL A 63 -6.10 7.96 -13.45
CA VAL A 63 -6.54 6.70 -12.80
C VAL A 63 -5.35 5.96 -12.20
N LYS A 64 -4.28 5.81 -12.99
CA LYS A 64 -3.04 5.16 -12.56
C LYS A 64 -2.41 5.87 -11.36
N ALA A 65 -2.39 7.21 -11.35
CA ALA A 65 -1.88 7.98 -10.22
C ALA A 65 -2.63 7.66 -8.90
N TRP A 66 -3.96 7.63 -8.93
CA TRP A 66 -4.76 7.21 -7.78
C TRP A 66 -4.51 5.77 -7.38
N LEU A 67 -4.45 4.86 -8.36
CA LEU A 67 -4.15 3.44 -8.12
C LEU A 67 -2.82 3.26 -7.37
N LEU A 68 -1.75 3.89 -7.82
CA LEU A 68 -0.43 3.79 -7.19
C LEU A 68 -0.41 4.45 -5.81
N PHE A 69 -1.05 5.62 -5.68
CA PHE A 69 -1.21 6.31 -4.40
C PHE A 69 -1.86 5.40 -3.35
N PHE A 70 -3.01 4.80 -3.66
CA PHE A 70 -3.71 3.94 -2.70
C PHE A 70 -3.00 2.61 -2.45
N ILE A 71 -2.40 1.99 -3.47
CA ILE A 71 -1.63 0.75 -3.26
C ILE A 71 -0.45 1.00 -2.32
N ALA A 72 0.23 2.14 -2.42
CA ALA A 72 1.31 2.50 -1.50
C ALA A 72 0.83 2.81 -0.07
N LEU A 73 -0.48 2.86 0.18
CA LEU A 73 -1.09 2.98 1.51
C LEU A 73 -1.53 1.64 2.11
N HIS A 74 -1.40 0.51 1.41
CA HIS A 74 -1.89 -0.80 1.87
C HIS A 74 -1.42 -1.16 3.30
N ASP A 75 -0.17 -0.79 3.60
CA ASP A 75 0.52 -1.07 4.86
C ASP A 75 0.56 0.14 5.82
N ILE A 76 -0.28 1.17 5.63
CA ILE A 76 -0.28 2.38 6.47
C ILE A 76 -0.41 2.09 7.97
N GLY A 77 -1.11 1.01 8.36
CA GLY A 77 -1.19 0.61 9.77
C GLY A 77 0.09 0.02 10.36
N LYS A 78 1.15 -0.17 9.56
CA LYS A 78 2.49 -0.50 10.08
C LYS A 78 3.20 0.72 10.66
N PHE A 79 2.75 1.95 10.36
CA PHE A 79 3.10 3.16 11.13
C PHE A 79 2.34 3.16 12.46
N ASP A 80 2.58 2.13 13.28
CA ASP A 80 2.03 1.94 14.61
C ASP A 80 3.05 1.19 15.47
N ILE A 81 3.34 1.73 16.65
CA ILE A 81 4.30 1.15 17.57
C ILE A 81 4.04 -0.33 17.89
N ARG A 82 2.77 -0.76 17.93
CA ARG A 82 2.37 -2.15 18.22
C ARG A 82 2.73 -3.09 17.08
N PHE A 83 2.74 -2.61 15.83
CA PHE A 83 3.31 -3.37 14.71
C PHE A 83 4.83 -3.39 14.80
N GLN A 84 5.44 -2.22 14.99
CA GLN A 84 6.90 -2.08 14.97
C GLN A 84 7.59 -2.93 16.07
N TYR A 85 6.99 -3.00 17.26
CA TYR A 85 7.46 -3.84 18.37
C TYR A 85 7.20 -5.34 18.20
N LYS A 86 6.60 -5.79 17.08
CA LYS A 86 6.69 -7.21 16.69
C LYS A 86 8.16 -7.63 16.50
N SER A 87 9.04 -6.67 16.17
CA SER A 87 10.49 -6.79 16.30
C SER A 87 11.05 -5.58 17.05
N ALA A 88 11.12 -5.70 18.38
CA ALA A 88 11.68 -4.64 19.23
C ALA A 88 13.15 -4.32 18.86
N GLU A 89 13.91 -5.32 18.42
CA GLU A 89 15.30 -5.14 17.97
C GLU A 89 15.38 -4.22 16.75
N SER A 90 14.55 -4.48 15.73
CA SER A 90 14.52 -3.66 14.51
C SER A 90 14.03 -2.24 14.79
N TRP A 91 13.03 -2.10 15.67
CA TRP A 91 12.56 -0.79 16.12
C TRP A 91 13.67 0.01 16.82
N LEU A 92 14.37 -0.59 17.78
CA LEU A 92 15.45 0.07 18.53
C LEU A 92 16.63 0.43 17.63
N LYS A 93 16.95 -0.39 16.62
CA LYS A 93 17.98 -0.07 15.62
C LYS A 93 17.64 1.18 14.82
N LEU A 94 16.37 1.35 14.42
CA LEU A 94 15.89 2.54 13.68
C LEU A 94 15.62 3.75 14.60
N ASN A 95 15.53 3.55 15.91
CA ASN A 95 15.19 4.57 16.90
C ASN A 95 16.17 4.58 18.09
N PRO A 96 17.49 4.71 17.87
CA PRO A 96 18.51 4.51 18.92
C PRO A 96 18.47 5.56 20.03
N ALA A 97 17.91 6.74 19.75
CA ALA A 97 17.74 7.82 20.72
C ALA A 97 16.52 7.65 21.63
N THR A 98 15.64 6.69 21.33
CA THR A 98 14.47 6.43 22.17
C THR A 98 14.94 5.72 23.42
N PRO A 99 14.78 6.29 24.63
CA PRO A 99 15.09 5.57 25.85
C PRO A 99 14.29 4.26 25.86
N SER A 100 14.82 3.19 26.45
CA SER A 100 14.09 1.93 26.66
C SER A 100 12.87 2.15 27.57
N LEU A 101 11.86 2.82 27.04
CA LEU A 101 10.55 3.00 27.61
C LEU A 101 9.86 1.64 27.65
N ASN A 102 8.83 1.54 28.49
CA ASN A 102 7.90 0.42 28.47
C ASN A 102 7.14 0.42 27.14
N GLY A 103 7.71 -0.22 26.12
CA GLY A 103 7.04 -0.46 24.85
C GLY A 103 5.77 -1.29 25.00
N PRO A 104 4.98 -1.44 23.92
CA PRO A 104 3.77 -2.26 23.95
C PRO A 104 4.08 -3.70 24.37
N SER A 105 3.16 -4.31 25.11
CA SER A 105 3.32 -5.70 25.54
C SER A 105 3.32 -6.67 24.35
N THR A 106 4.01 -7.81 24.50
CA THR A 106 4.04 -8.87 23.48
C THR A 106 2.65 -9.32 23.05
N GLN A 107 1.67 -9.34 23.96
CA GLN A 107 0.29 -9.71 23.64
C GLN A 107 -0.40 -8.67 22.76
N MET A 108 -0.19 -7.38 23.02
CA MET A 108 -0.70 -6.30 22.17
C MET A 108 -0.12 -6.41 20.77
N CYS A 109 1.21 -6.56 20.64
CA CYS A 109 1.87 -6.67 19.34
C CYS A 109 1.37 -7.90 18.56
N ARG A 110 1.23 -9.06 19.21
CA ARG A 110 0.74 -10.30 18.55
C ARG A 110 -0.69 -10.17 18.02
N LYS A 111 -1.57 -9.50 18.75
CA LYS A 111 -2.98 -9.31 18.36
C LYS A 111 -3.18 -8.16 17.36
N PHE A 112 -2.15 -7.35 17.14
CA PHE A 112 -2.23 -6.20 16.25
C PHE A 112 -2.31 -6.63 14.77
N ASN A 113 -3.38 -6.20 14.11
CA ASN A 113 -3.61 -6.40 12.68
C ASN A 113 -3.45 -5.03 12.00
N HIS A 114 -2.41 -4.88 11.19
CA HIS A 114 -2.06 -3.60 10.59
C HIS A 114 -3.02 -3.19 9.45
N GLY A 115 -3.75 -4.13 8.83
CA GLY A 115 -4.79 -3.80 7.86
C GLY A 115 -5.97 -3.11 8.54
N ALA A 116 -6.62 -3.80 9.48
CA ALA A 116 -7.77 -3.26 10.20
C ALA A 116 -7.42 -2.00 11.03
N ALA A 117 -6.23 -1.96 11.65
CA ALA A 117 -5.73 -0.78 12.36
C ALA A 117 -5.35 0.36 11.41
N GLY A 118 -4.87 0.06 10.20
CA GLY A 118 -4.58 1.07 9.17
C GLY A 118 -5.84 1.82 8.74
N LEU A 119 -6.93 1.10 8.47
CA LEU A 119 -8.23 1.71 8.19
C LEU A 119 -8.71 2.56 9.37
N TYR A 120 -8.51 2.07 10.60
CA TYR A 120 -8.89 2.80 11.82
C TYR A 120 -8.16 4.13 11.92
N TRP A 121 -6.83 4.10 11.83
CA TRP A 121 -6.04 5.31 11.95
C TRP A 121 -6.27 6.28 10.80
N PHE A 122 -6.49 5.80 9.57
CA PHE A 122 -6.86 6.66 8.46
C PHE A 122 -8.15 7.45 8.75
N ASN A 123 -9.16 6.77 9.31
CA ASN A 123 -10.41 7.41 9.72
C ASN A 123 -10.20 8.37 10.91
N GLN A 124 -9.47 7.95 11.95
CA GLN A 124 -9.32 8.77 13.15
C GLN A 124 -8.41 9.99 12.98
N ASP A 125 -7.29 9.86 12.26
CA ASP A 125 -6.29 10.93 12.15
C ASP A 125 -6.84 12.15 11.40
N SER A 126 -7.79 11.90 10.49
CA SER A 126 -8.45 12.89 9.64
C SER A 126 -9.60 13.62 10.35
N LEU A 127 -10.04 13.17 11.53
CA LEU A 127 -11.03 13.85 12.35
C LEU A 127 -10.34 14.96 13.15
N SER A 128 -10.85 16.20 13.04
CA SER A 128 -10.38 17.31 13.86
C SER A 128 -10.64 17.04 15.35
N GLU A 129 -9.73 17.43 16.25
CA GLU A 129 -9.94 17.31 17.71
C GLU A 129 -11.25 17.95 18.20
N GLN A 130 -11.79 18.94 17.47
CA GLN A 130 -13.05 19.61 17.76
C GLN A 130 -14.30 18.72 17.60
N SER A 131 -14.28 17.69 16.74
CA SER A 131 -15.45 16.83 16.50
C SER A 131 -15.67 15.79 17.61
N LEU A 132 -14.65 15.51 18.42
CA LEU A 132 -14.68 14.52 19.51
C LEU A 132 -15.24 15.08 20.83
N GLY A 133 -15.35 16.41 20.97
CA GLY A 133 -15.65 17.07 22.26
C GLY A 133 -16.97 17.84 22.32
N ASP A 134 -17.67 18.05 21.19
CA ASP A 134 -18.83 18.94 21.16
C ASP A 134 -20.15 18.16 21.31
N PHE A 135 -20.87 18.37 22.42
CA PHE A 135 -22.14 17.69 22.73
C PHE A 135 -23.22 17.91 21.66
N PHE A 136 -23.08 18.97 20.85
CA PHE A 136 -23.98 19.31 19.74
C PHE A 136 -23.60 18.63 18.40
N SER A 137 -22.44 17.99 18.28
CA SER A 137 -22.04 17.25 17.06
C SER A 137 -22.84 15.96 16.83
N PHE A 138 -23.65 15.54 17.81
CA PHE A 138 -24.47 14.33 17.75
C PHE A 138 -25.61 14.41 16.71
N PHE A 139 -26.03 15.61 16.32
CA PHE A 139 -27.16 15.82 15.40
C PHE A 139 -26.76 16.14 13.96
N ASP A 140 -25.53 16.62 13.73
CA ASP A 140 -24.96 16.90 12.40
C ASP A 140 -23.46 16.54 12.41
N ALA A 141 -23.16 15.24 12.35
CA ALA A 141 -21.80 14.80 12.16
C ALA A 141 -21.35 15.24 10.76
N ALA A 142 -20.44 16.21 10.69
CA ALA A 142 -19.85 16.63 9.41
C ALA A 142 -19.26 15.39 8.70
N PRO A 143 -19.46 15.27 7.37
CA PRO A 143 -18.91 14.16 6.62
C PRO A 143 -17.38 14.15 6.73
N HIS A 144 -16.80 12.96 6.76
CA HIS A 144 -15.36 12.78 6.85
C HIS A 144 -14.68 13.47 5.64
N PRO A 145 -13.57 14.22 5.82
CA PRO A 145 -12.96 14.98 4.73
C PRO A 145 -12.53 14.11 3.54
N TYR A 146 -12.20 12.84 3.81
CA TYR A 146 -11.85 11.83 2.82
C TYR A 146 -12.92 10.73 2.66
N GLU A 147 -14.20 11.04 2.82
CA GLU A 147 -15.29 10.04 2.71
C GLU A 147 -15.23 9.24 1.40
N SER A 148 -14.93 9.92 0.28
CA SER A 148 -14.78 9.29 -1.05
C SER A 148 -13.59 8.33 -1.16
N TRP A 149 -12.64 8.36 -0.21
CA TRP A 149 -11.47 7.48 -0.21
C TRP A 149 -11.74 6.14 0.45
N PHE A 150 -12.78 6.01 1.29
CA PHE A 150 -13.01 4.79 2.07
C PHE A 150 -13.07 3.52 1.21
N PRO A 151 -13.76 3.48 0.04
CA PRO A 151 -13.73 2.29 -0.80
C PRO A 151 -12.32 1.85 -1.22
N TRP A 152 -11.43 2.81 -1.50
CA TRP A 152 -10.04 2.54 -1.83
C TRP A 152 -9.24 2.09 -0.61
N VAL A 153 -9.35 2.79 0.51
CA VAL A 153 -8.60 2.49 1.75
C VAL A 153 -9.04 1.15 2.35
N GLU A 154 -10.34 0.86 2.41
CA GLU A 154 -10.88 -0.44 2.83
C GLU A 154 -10.32 -1.59 1.99
N ALA A 155 -10.27 -1.41 0.67
CA ALA A 155 -9.75 -2.42 -0.24
C ALA A 155 -8.24 -2.68 -0.06
N VAL A 156 -7.41 -1.63 0.00
CA VAL A 156 -5.95 -1.80 0.13
C VAL A 156 -5.53 -2.21 1.53
N THR A 157 -6.23 -1.77 2.59
CA THR A 157 -5.96 -2.25 3.95
C THR A 157 -6.48 -3.66 4.20
N GLY A 158 -7.44 -4.13 3.39
CA GLY A 158 -7.93 -5.50 3.38
C GLY A 158 -7.03 -6.53 2.67
N HIS A 159 -5.82 -6.16 2.25
CA HIS A 159 -4.92 -6.98 1.43
C HIS A 159 -4.47 -8.33 2.05
N HIS A 160 -4.76 -8.57 3.33
CA HIS A 160 -4.56 -9.88 3.98
C HIS A 160 -5.78 -10.82 3.86
N GLY A 161 -6.69 -10.55 2.93
CA GLY A 161 -7.79 -11.45 2.55
C GLY A 161 -9.12 -11.19 3.28
N PHE A 162 -9.24 -10.07 4.01
CA PHE A 162 -10.50 -9.65 4.63
C PHE A 162 -10.64 -8.13 4.55
N ILE A 163 -11.66 -7.66 3.82
CA ILE A 163 -12.01 -6.25 3.72
C ILE A 163 -12.92 -5.92 4.89
N LEU A 164 -12.48 -5.01 5.76
CA LEU A 164 -13.31 -4.43 6.81
C LEU A 164 -13.90 -3.13 6.27
N HIS A 165 -15.21 -2.93 6.43
CA HIS A 165 -15.82 -1.64 6.12
C HIS A 165 -15.66 -0.69 7.30
N SER A 166 -15.41 0.58 7.01
CA SER A 166 -15.21 1.66 7.99
C SER A 166 -16.35 1.77 9.01
N GLN A 167 -17.59 1.53 8.56
CA GLN A 167 -18.80 1.51 9.39
C GLN A 167 -18.86 0.33 10.38
N ASP A 168 -18.21 -0.79 10.07
CA ASP A 168 -18.25 -2.04 10.87
C ASP A 168 -17.08 -2.12 11.86
N GLN A 169 -16.30 -1.06 11.96
CA GLN A 169 -15.07 -1.04 12.73
C GLN A 169 -15.30 -0.88 14.23
N ASP A 170 -14.78 -1.83 15.01
CA ASP A 170 -14.67 -1.70 16.45
C ASP A 170 -13.51 -0.75 16.81
N LYS A 171 -13.85 0.51 17.06
CA LYS A 171 -12.90 1.60 17.39
C LYS A 171 -12.08 1.28 18.64
N SER A 172 -12.73 0.72 19.67
CA SER A 172 -12.12 0.44 20.97
C SER A 172 -10.95 -0.54 20.89
N ARG A 173 -10.95 -1.40 19.86
CA ARG A 173 -9.90 -2.40 19.64
C ARG A 173 -8.57 -1.80 19.20
N TRP A 174 -8.60 -0.64 18.55
CA TRP A 174 -7.43 -0.05 17.89
C TRP A 174 -6.94 1.23 18.56
N GLU A 175 -7.75 1.85 19.41
CA GLU A 175 -7.35 2.98 20.25
C GLU A 175 -6.00 2.73 20.94
N MET A 176 -5.16 3.77 20.96
CA MET A 176 -3.87 3.69 21.62
C MET A 176 -4.05 3.87 23.13
N PRO A 177 -3.52 2.97 23.98
CA PRO A 177 -3.54 3.17 25.42
C PRO A 177 -2.78 4.43 25.83
N ALA A 178 -3.23 5.11 26.89
CA ALA A 178 -2.60 6.33 27.40
C ALA A 178 -1.11 6.17 27.73
N SER A 179 -0.68 4.97 28.14
CA SER A 179 0.73 4.65 28.40
C SER A 179 1.62 4.72 27.16
N LEU A 180 1.04 4.72 25.96
CA LEU A 180 1.73 4.80 24.67
C LEU A 180 1.39 6.10 23.90
N ALA A 181 0.83 7.11 24.57
CA ALA A 181 0.36 8.34 23.91
C ALA A 181 1.48 9.10 23.16
N SER A 182 2.72 9.06 23.67
CA SER A 182 3.86 9.66 22.97
C SER A 182 4.14 9.01 21.62
N TYR A 183 3.97 7.68 21.53
CA TYR A 183 4.09 6.96 20.27
C TYR A 183 2.92 7.29 19.33
N ALA A 184 1.68 7.38 19.85
CA ALA A 184 0.52 7.72 19.04
C ALA A 184 0.70 9.02 18.25
N ALA A 185 1.26 10.05 18.89
CA ALA A 185 1.50 11.34 18.23
C ALA A 185 2.53 11.21 17.11
N GLN A 186 3.65 10.50 17.35
CA GLN A 186 4.67 10.27 16.33
C GLN A 186 4.17 9.37 15.19
N ASP A 187 3.39 8.33 15.52
CA ASP A 187 2.79 7.40 14.56
C ASP A 187 1.82 8.16 13.62
N LYS A 188 0.98 9.06 14.18
CA LYS A 188 0.11 9.95 13.38
C LYS A 188 0.92 10.85 12.46
N GLN A 189 1.95 11.52 12.97
CA GLN A 189 2.82 12.37 12.15
C GLN A 189 3.51 11.60 11.02
N ALA A 190 3.90 10.34 11.25
CA ALA A 190 4.47 9.49 10.20
C ALA A 190 3.44 9.15 9.11
N ARG A 191 2.19 8.85 9.48
CA ARG A 191 1.12 8.58 8.50
C ARG A 191 0.78 9.80 7.67
N GLU A 192 0.69 10.99 8.29
CA GLU A 192 0.46 12.25 7.60
C GLU A 192 1.62 12.62 6.66
N GLU A 193 2.87 12.47 7.12
CA GLU A 193 4.07 12.67 6.29
C GLU A 193 4.08 11.68 5.11
N TRP A 194 3.70 10.41 5.34
CA TRP A 194 3.63 9.42 4.27
C TRP A 194 2.58 9.75 3.20
N ILE A 195 1.36 10.15 3.60
CA ILE A 195 0.31 10.59 2.67
C ILE A 195 0.81 11.77 1.81
N SER A 196 1.47 12.75 2.44
CA SER A 196 2.03 13.92 1.75
C SER A 196 3.14 13.54 0.77
N VAL A 197 3.99 12.58 1.14
CA VAL A 197 5.03 12.04 0.25
C VAL A 197 4.40 11.32 -0.95
N LEU A 198 3.37 10.51 -0.73
CA LEU A 198 2.68 9.79 -1.80
C LEU A 198 1.95 10.72 -2.76
N GLU A 199 1.37 11.82 -2.27
CA GLU A 199 0.83 12.87 -3.12
C GLU A 199 1.92 13.42 -4.05
N ALA A 200 3.07 13.79 -3.50
CA ALA A 200 4.20 14.34 -4.26
C ALA A 200 4.85 13.35 -5.25
N LEU A 201 4.75 12.04 -4.98
CA LEU A 201 5.26 10.99 -5.85
C LEU A 201 4.30 10.62 -6.98
N PHE A 202 3.00 10.51 -6.70
CA PHE A 202 2.03 9.92 -7.63
C PHE A 202 0.95 10.88 -8.12
N LEU A 203 0.38 11.72 -7.24
CA LEU A 203 -0.74 12.59 -7.60
C LEU A 203 -0.27 13.88 -8.27
N THR A 204 0.67 14.61 -7.66
CA THR A 204 1.17 15.89 -8.17
C THR A 204 1.69 15.80 -9.61
N PRO A 205 2.48 14.77 -10.01
CA PRO A 205 2.92 14.62 -11.39
C PRO A 205 1.80 14.39 -12.41
N ALA A 206 0.62 13.94 -11.96
CA ALA A 206 -0.57 13.76 -12.78
C ALA A 206 -1.54 14.97 -12.73
N GLY A 207 -1.13 16.07 -12.08
CA GLY A 207 -1.97 17.25 -11.89
C GLY A 207 -3.14 17.01 -10.93
N LEU A 208 -2.95 16.12 -9.95
CA LEU A 208 -3.89 15.78 -8.89
C LEU A 208 -3.31 16.19 -7.53
N SER A 209 -4.18 16.26 -6.54
CA SER A 209 -3.87 16.50 -5.14
C SER A 209 -4.74 15.63 -4.24
N ILE A 210 -4.42 15.56 -2.95
CA ILE A 210 -5.25 14.85 -1.95
C ILE A 210 -6.63 15.49 -1.75
N ASN A 211 -6.83 16.73 -2.22
CA ASN A 211 -8.12 17.41 -2.16
C ASN A 211 -9.03 17.07 -3.36
N ASP A 212 -8.50 16.39 -4.37
CA ASP A 212 -9.29 15.91 -5.50
C ASP A 212 -10.06 14.64 -5.11
N ILE A 213 -11.21 14.44 -5.76
CA ILE A 213 -12.05 13.26 -5.53
C ILE A 213 -11.47 12.10 -6.37
N PRO A 214 -11.08 10.97 -5.75
CA PRO A 214 -10.68 9.79 -6.49
C PRO A 214 -11.89 9.22 -7.24
N PRO A 215 -11.65 8.50 -8.35
CA PRO A 215 -12.74 7.86 -9.06
C PRO A 215 -13.32 6.68 -8.29
N ASP A 216 -14.40 6.09 -8.82
CA ASP A 216 -15.02 4.90 -8.25
C ASP A 216 -14.01 3.75 -8.11
N CYS A 217 -13.91 3.20 -6.90
CA CYS A 217 -13.01 2.08 -6.63
C CYS A 217 -13.49 0.81 -7.34
N SER A 218 -12.62 0.21 -8.15
CA SER A 218 -12.86 -1.12 -8.73
C SER A 218 -12.91 -2.20 -7.66
N SER A 219 -13.87 -3.12 -7.76
CA SER A 219 -13.97 -4.29 -6.87
C SER A 219 -12.78 -5.25 -6.97
N LEU A 220 -11.93 -5.11 -7.99
CA LEU A 220 -10.70 -5.90 -8.14
C LEU A 220 -9.52 -5.36 -7.32
N LEU A 221 -9.62 -4.13 -6.78
CA LEU A 221 -8.49 -3.45 -6.15
C LEU A 221 -7.87 -4.26 -5.02
N ALA A 222 -8.67 -4.83 -4.12
CA ALA A 222 -8.14 -5.59 -2.98
C ALA A 222 -7.31 -6.81 -3.41
N GLY A 223 -7.81 -7.58 -4.38
CA GLY A 223 -7.10 -8.74 -4.93
C GLY A 223 -5.84 -8.32 -5.71
N PHE A 224 -5.94 -7.25 -6.49
CA PHE A 224 -4.80 -6.68 -7.22
C PHE A 224 -3.70 -6.20 -6.26
N CYS A 225 -4.08 -5.47 -5.21
CA CYS A 225 -3.18 -5.00 -4.15
C CYS A 225 -2.52 -6.18 -3.41
N SER A 226 -3.28 -7.23 -3.10
CA SER A 226 -2.75 -8.43 -2.42
C SER A 226 -1.66 -9.12 -3.25
N LEU A 227 -1.92 -9.28 -4.56
CA LEU A 227 -0.94 -9.88 -5.48
C LEU A 227 0.29 -9.00 -5.67
N ALA A 228 0.09 -7.67 -5.75
CA ALA A 228 1.20 -6.72 -5.79
C ALA A 228 2.05 -6.79 -4.51
N ASP A 229 1.43 -6.91 -3.32
CA ASP A 229 2.15 -7.07 -2.05
C ASP A 229 2.94 -8.39 -2.01
N TRP A 230 2.36 -9.49 -2.47
CA TRP A 230 3.05 -10.79 -2.52
C TRP A 230 4.30 -10.73 -3.40
N LEU A 231 4.20 -10.10 -4.58
CA LEU A 231 5.32 -9.95 -5.50
C LEU A 231 6.34 -8.91 -5.03
N GLY A 232 5.89 -7.78 -4.46
CA GLY A 232 6.75 -6.76 -3.85
C GLY A 232 7.44 -7.25 -2.57
N SER A 233 6.93 -8.34 -1.98
CA SER A 233 7.57 -9.07 -0.87
C SER A 233 8.58 -10.12 -1.34
N TRP A 234 8.78 -10.31 -2.65
CA TRP A 234 9.69 -11.32 -3.17
C TRP A 234 11.14 -10.85 -3.04
N THR A 235 11.78 -11.16 -1.90
CA THR A 235 13.14 -10.73 -1.56
C THR A 235 14.19 -11.79 -1.90
N THR A 236 15.05 -11.49 -2.87
CA THR A 236 16.23 -12.28 -3.25
C THR A 236 17.36 -11.35 -3.69
N THR A 237 18.56 -11.89 -3.97
CA THR A 237 19.67 -11.09 -4.53
C THR A 237 19.37 -10.47 -5.90
N ASN A 238 18.38 -11.01 -6.61
CA ASN A 238 18.02 -10.60 -7.96
C ASN A 238 16.61 -10.01 -8.02
N THR A 239 16.00 -9.65 -6.89
CA THR A 239 14.66 -9.02 -6.84
C THR A 239 14.70 -7.89 -5.80
N PHE A 240 13.63 -7.65 -5.04
CA PHE A 240 13.58 -6.58 -4.05
C PHE A 240 14.54 -6.81 -2.89
N LEU A 241 15.67 -6.10 -2.90
CA LEU A 241 16.65 -6.10 -1.82
C LEU A 241 16.22 -5.16 -0.68
N PHE A 242 16.51 -5.59 0.54
CA PHE A 242 16.27 -4.79 1.73
C PHE A 242 17.14 -3.52 1.71
N ASN A 243 16.57 -2.43 2.20
CA ASN A 243 17.20 -1.11 2.25
C ASN A 243 16.77 -0.44 3.56
N GLU A 244 17.75 -0.12 4.41
CA GLU A 244 17.56 0.55 5.69
C GLU A 244 18.05 2.01 5.69
N ASP A 245 18.64 2.46 4.57
CA ASP A 245 19.19 3.81 4.46
C ASP A 245 18.07 4.83 4.26
N ALA A 246 18.04 5.85 5.13
CA ALA A 246 17.07 6.93 5.02
C ALA A 246 17.30 7.73 3.73
N PRO A 247 16.26 7.97 2.91
CA PRO A 247 16.39 8.74 1.68
C PRO A 247 16.71 10.21 1.99
N SER A 248 17.57 10.81 1.16
CA SER A 248 18.07 12.19 1.35
C SER A 248 17.08 13.28 0.98
N ASP A 249 16.07 12.97 0.15
CA ASP A 249 14.99 13.86 -0.25
C ASP A 249 13.92 13.09 -1.06
N ILE A 250 12.91 13.80 -1.55
CA ILE A 250 11.86 13.24 -2.42
C ILE A 250 12.43 12.70 -3.75
N ASN A 251 13.54 13.24 -4.25
CA ASN A 251 14.14 12.76 -5.48
C ASN A 251 14.81 11.40 -5.27
N ALA A 252 15.45 11.16 -4.11
CA ALA A 252 15.95 9.84 -3.75
C ALA A 252 14.84 8.78 -3.72
N LEU A 253 13.65 9.13 -3.22
CA LEU A 253 12.47 8.24 -3.29
C LEU A 253 11.98 7.99 -4.72
N ARG A 254 11.97 9.03 -5.58
CA ARG A 254 11.64 8.88 -7.00
C ARG A 254 12.62 7.96 -7.71
N THR A 255 13.92 8.17 -7.50
CA THR A 255 14.97 7.32 -8.06
C THR A 255 14.82 5.88 -7.57
N TYR A 256 14.59 5.69 -6.26
CA TYR A 256 14.32 4.36 -5.72
C TYR A 256 13.15 3.68 -6.44
N PHE A 257 11.99 4.35 -6.52
CA PHE A 257 10.81 3.82 -7.20
C PHE A 257 11.08 3.48 -8.68
N GLN A 258 11.84 4.31 -9.40
CA GLN A 258 12.23 4.07 -10.79
C GLN A 258 13.16 2.86 -10.93
N ASP A 259 14.16 2.73 -10.06
CA ASP A 259 15.10 1.60 -10.07
C ASP A 259 14.38 0.28 -9.80
N ARG A 260 13.38 0.29 -8.91
CA ARG A 260 12.58 -0.88 -8.55
C ARG A 260 11.66 -1.40 -9.68
N GLN A 261 11.44 -0.61 -10.74
CA GLN A 261 10.68 -1.06 -11.91
C GLN A 261 11.32 -2.29 -12.59
N GLN A 262 12.65 -2.40 -12.54
CA GLN A 262 13.34 -3.57 -13.09
C GLN A 262 13.06 -4.83 -12.28
N ASP A 263 13.03 -4.72 -10.95
CA ASP A 263 12.72 -5.84 -10.07
C ASP A 263 11.25 -6.24 -10.16
N ALA A 264 10.36 -5.25 -10.22
CA ALA A 264 8.93 -5.42 -10.47
C ALA A 264 8.65 -6.17 -11.78
N SER A 265 9.29 -5.75 -12.87
CA SER A 265 9.18 -6.43 -14.17
C SER A 265 9.64 -7.89 -14.10
N ARG A 266 10.76 -8.13 -13.39
CA ARG A 266 11.32 -9.48 -13.25
C ARG A 266 10.41 -10.39 -12.43
N VAL A 267 9.88 -9.95 -11.30
CA VAL A 267 8.98 -10.80 -10.48
C VAL A 267 7.66 -11.08 -11.20
N LEU A 268 7.15 -10.12 -12.00
CA LEU A 268 5.97 -10.33 -12.83
C LEU A 268 6.23 -11.40 -13.89
N GLU A 269 7.36 -11.34 -14.58
CA GLU A 269 7.75 -12.35 -15.58
C GLU A 269 7.89 -13.74 -14.93
N LEU A 270 8.62 -13.83 -13.81
CA LEU A 270 8.82 -15.08 -13.08
C LEU A 270 7.52 -15.67 -12.51
N SER A 271 6.54 -14.83 -12.19
CA SER A 271 5.23 -15.27 -11.72
C SER A 271 4.31 -15.81 -12.83
N GLY A 272 4.64 -15.56 -14.10
CA GLY A 272 3.80 -15.93 -15.25
C GLY A 272 2.53 -15.09 -15.41
N LEU A 273 2.38 -14.00 -14.64
CA LEU A 273 1.22 -13.09 -14.73
C LEU A 273 1.27 -12.17 -15.95
N VAL A 274 2.45 -12.01 -16.54
CA VAL A 274 2.65 -11.32 -17.83
C VAL A 274 3.05 -12.35 -18.87
N SER A 275 2.39 -12.30 -20.03
CA SER A 275 2.66 -13.23 -21.13
C SER A 275 2.48 -12.57 -22.48
N ASN A 276 3.18 -13.09 -23.48
CA ASN A 276 3.04 -12.64 -24.86
C ASN A 276 1.73 -13.17 -25.46
N LYS A 277 0.86 -12.24 -25.87
CA LYS A 277 -0.33 -12.59 -26.66
C LYS A 277 0.11 -13.16 -27.99
N ARG A 278 -0.33 -14.38 -28.32
CA ARG A 278 -0.18 -14.91 -29.67
C ARG A 278 -1.25 -14.30 -30.57
N CYS A 279 -0.88 -13.96 -31.81
CA CYS A 279 -1.85 -13.56 -32.80
C CYS A 279 -2.83 -14.73 -33.01
N TYR A 280 -4.11 -14.44 -33.16
CA TYR A 280 -5.08 -15.47 -33.49
C TYR A 280 -4.91 -15.86 -34.96
N GLU A 281 -4.39 -17.07 -35.20
CA GLU A 281 -4.14 -17.62 -36.54
C GLU A 281 -5.32 -18.49 -37.04
N GLY A 282 -6.48 -18.40 -36.38
CA GLY A 282 -7.66 -19.21 -36.68
C GLY A 282 -7.78 -20.46 -35.80
N VAL A 283 -8.99 -21.04 -35.74
CA VAL A 283 -9.27 -22.23 -34.90
C VAL A 283 -8.35 -23.39 -35.24
N HIS A 284 -7.99 -23.56 -36.50
CA HIS A 284 -7.11 -24.64 -36.94
C HIS A 284 -5.74 -24.61 -36.23
N ALA A 285 -5.16 -23.43 -36.03
CA ALA A 285 -3.89 -23.27 -35.33
C ALA A 285 -3.94 -23.62 -33.83
N LEU A 286 -5.14 -23.82 -33.28
CA LEU A 286 -5.38 -24.26 -31.90
C LEU A 286 -5.60 -25.78 -31.80
N LEU A 287 -5.67 -26.50 -32.92
CA LEU A 287 -5.92 -27.94 -32.95
C LEU A 287 -4.61 -28.73 -33.08
N ASP A 288 -4.60 -29.96 -32.57
CA ASP A 288 -3.49 -30.88 -32.75
C ASP A 288 -3.27 -31.20 -34.25
N ASN A 289 -2.03 -31.56 -34.58
CA ASN A 289 -1.67 -31.99 -35.94
C ASN A 289 -2.60 -33.11 -36.44
N GLY A 290 -3.20 -32.90 -37.60
CA GLY A 290 -4.12 -33.85 -38.24
C GLY A 290 -5.60 -33.62 -37.94
N TYR A 291 -5.96 -32.68 -37.06
CA TYR A 291 -7.34 -32.30 -36.81
C TYR A 291 -7.77 -31.09 -37.64
N GLN A 292 -9.04 -31.09 -38.05
CA GLN A 292 -9.67 -30.00 -38.80
C GLN A 292 -10.83 -29.40 -37.99
N PRO A 293 -11.05 -28.08 -38.06
CA PRO A 293 -12.21 -27.46 -37.43
C PRO A 293 -13.51 -28.10 -37.93
N ARG A 294 -14.40 -28.43 -37.00
CA ARG A 294 -15.74 -28.94 -37.34
C ARG A 294 -16.62 -27.81 -37.84
N GLN A 295 -17.72 -28.16 -38.49
CA GLN A 295 -18.66 -27.20 -39.09
C GLN A 295 -19.10 -26.09 -38.11
N LEU A 296 -19.39 -26.41 -36.85
CA LEU A 296 -19.77 -25.43 -35.82
C LEU A 296 -18.65 -24.40 -35.51
N GLN A 297 -17.38 -24.77 -35.68
CA GLN A 297 -16.21 -23.95 -35.34
C GLN A 297 -15.79 -22.98 -36.46
N VAL A 298 -16.43 -23.06 -37.62
CA VAL A 298 -16.14 -22.24 -38.81
C VAL A 298 -17.37 -21.48 -39.33
N LEU A 299 -18.51 -21.58 -38.62
CA LEU A 299 -19.80 -21.02 -39.05
C LEU A 299 -20.04 -19.56 -38.61
N VAL A 300 -18.99 -18.82 -38.27
CA VAL A 300 -19.08 -17.39 -37.89
C VAL A 300 -18.16 -16.56 -38.75
#